data_AF-A0A1V5S0T3-F1
#
_entry.id   AF-A0A1V5S0T3-F1
#
_cell.length_a   1.000
_cell.length_b   1.000
_cell.length_c   1.000
_cell.angle_alpha   90.00
_cell.angle_beta   90.00
_cell.angle_gamma   90.00
#
_symmetry.space_group_name_H-M   'P 1'
#
loop_
_entity.id
_entity.type
_entity.pdbx_description
1 polymer ?
#
loop_
_entity_poly.entity_id
_entity_poly.type
_entity_poly.pdbx_seq_one_letter_code
_entity_poly.pdbx_strand_id
1 'polypeptide(L)'
;MRASTLWWCLTDDQKLPFTRDRIQKGYEILSAGMYSLLCYRLLPDEELLKVYEKRMELDKLIYDGNVPNNDWGSARFHCNYAGAYSRLGMHSEALEQLKTAAQCANDFDNRPDESTVSTLLLGDIAEKKTDFETGDSRSLTEIMRDKWLADEDFDSIRDCPEFKAIIESLS
;
A
#
# COMPACT_ATOMS: atom_id res chain seq x y z
N MET A 1 18.54 7.61 -30.30
CA MET A 1 17.70 7.59 -31.52
C MET A 1 17.75 6.22 -32.23
N ARG A 2 17.62 5.10 -31.49
CA ARG A 2 17.56 3.72 -32.04
C ARG A 2 16.32 2.96 -31.56
N ALA A 3 15.86 3.21 -30.33
CA ALA A 3 14.67 2.59 -29.76
C ALA A 3 13.35 3.01 -30.45
N SER A 4 13.26 4.26 -30.94
CA SER A 4 12.06 4.78 -31.59
C SER A 4 11.77 4.15 -32.95
N THR A 5 12.81 3.80 -33.71
CA THR A 5 12.66 3.17 -35.04
C THR A 5 12.16 1.72 -34.94
N LEU A 6 12.56 1.00 -33.88
CA LEU A 6 12.06 -0.35 -33.60
C LEU A 6 10.58 -0.38 -33.24
N TRP A 7 10.07 0.65 -32.54
CA TRP A 7 8.66 0.73 -32.12
C TRP A 7 7.68 0.74 -33.29
N TRP A 8 7.97 1.53 -34.32
CA TRP A 8 7.11 1.66 -35.50
C TRP A 8 7.10 0.41 -36.38
N CYS A 9 8.03 -0.53 -36.18
CA CYS A 9 8.09 -1.80 -36.88
C CYS A 9 7.34 -2.95 -36.17
N LEU A 10 6.88 -2.74 -34.93
CA LEU A 10 6.13 -3.75 -34.18
C LEU A 10 4.69 -3.84 -34.67
N THR A 11 4.11 -5.04 -34.64
CA THR A 11 2.66 -5.22 -34.73
C THR A 11 1.99 -4.74 -33.44
N ASP A 12 0.67 -4.54 -33.47
CA ASP A 12 -0.04 -4.07 -32.26
C ASP A 12 0.01 -5.10 -31.12
N ASP A 13 -0.06 -6.39 -31.43
CA ASP A 13 0.13 -7.49 -30.45
C ASP A 13 1.52 -7.47 -29.82
N GLN A 14 2.55 -7.04 -30.56
CA GLN A 14 3.90 -6.88 -30.03
C GLN A 14 4.02 -5.61 -29.20
N LYS A 15 3.32 -4.52 -29.54
CA LYS A 15 3.36 -3.25 -28.80
C LYS A 15 2.70 -3.35 -27.43
N LEU A 16 1.61 -4.10 -27.30
CA LEU A 16 0.80 -4.12 -26.09
C LEU A 16 1.61 -4.53 -24.83
N PRO A 17 2.37 -5.65 -24.81
CA PRO A 17 3.20 -6.01 -23.66
C PRO A 17 4.23 -4.93 -23.30
N PHE A 18 4.87 -4.29 -24.29
CA PHE A 18 5.83 -3.22 -24.03
C PHE A 18 5.17 -1.96 -23.47
N THR A 19 3.96 -1.61 -23.92
CA THR A 19 3.20 -0.48 -23.36
C THR A 19 2.85 -0.75 -21.91
N ARG A 20 2.35 -1.96 -21.60
CA ARG A 20 2.02 -2.38 -20.22
C ARG A 20 3.24 -2.34 -19.30
N ASP A 21 4.37 -2.90 -19.73
CA ASP A 21 5.64 -2.84 -18.99
C ASP A 21 6.10 -1.40 -18.70
N ARG A 22 5.94 -0.48 -19.66
CA ARG A 22 6.25 0.94 -19.46
C ARG A 22 5.33 1.60 -18.44
N ILE A 23 4.03 1.30 -18.48
CA ILE A 23 3.06 1.83 -17.51
C ILE A 23 3.41 1.30 -16.11
N GLN A 24 3.66 0.00 -15.98
CA GLN A 24 4.04 -0.65 -14.73
C GLN A 24 5.27 0.02 -14.10
N LYS A 25 6.36 0.17 -14.86
CA LYS A 25 7.59 0.82 -14.37
C LYS A 25 7.38 2.28 -13.99
N GLY A 26 6.56 3.01 -14.75
CA GLY A 26 6.21 4.39 -14.42
C GLY A 26 5.45 4.48 -13.09
N TYR A 27 4.50 3.58 -12.89
CA TYR A 27 3.76 3.44 -11.63
C TYR A 27 4.70 3.12 -10.46
N GLU A 28 5.56 2.10 -10.59
CA GLU A 28 6.52 1.69 -9.55
C GLU A 28 7.45 2.83 -9.13
N ILE A 29 7.99 3.58 -10.09
CA ILE A 29 8.88 4.73 -9.81
C ILE A 29 8.13 5.82 -9.04
N LEU A 30 6.92 6.18 -9.48
CA LEU A 30 6.12 7.22 -8.83
C LEU A 30 5.69 6.78 -7.43
N SER A 31 5.24 5.52 -7.32
CA SER A 31 4.87 4.84 -6.08
C SER A 31 6.02 4.87 -5.06
N ALA A 32 7.24 4.52 -5.47
CA ALA A 32 8.42 4.53 -4.59
C ALA A 32 8.82 5.95 -4.15
N GLY A 33 8.69 6.94 -5.03
CA GLY A 33 8.90 8.35 -4.71
C GLY A 33 7.90 8.86 -3.67
N MET A 34 6.61 8.58 -3.87
CA MET A 34 5.56 8.89 -2.90
C MET A 34 5.80 8.18 -1.57
N TYR A 35 6.15 6.89 -1.59
CA TYR A 35 6.49 6.13 -0.39
C TYR A 35 7.63 6.80 0.39
N SER A 36 8.65 7.32 -0.30
CA SER A 36 9.76 8.02 0.36
C SER A 36 9.31 9.32 1.05
N LEU A 37 8.43 10.10 0.42
CA LEU A 37 7.84 11.29 1.05
C LEU A 37 7.12 10.93 2.36
N LEU A 38 6.33 9.86 2.32
CA LEU A 38 5.51 9.39 3.43
C LEU A 38 6.34 8.76 4.56
N CYS A 39 7.18 7.78 4.22
CA CYS A 39 7.95 7.00 5.20
C CYS A 39 8.99 7.84 5.94
N TYR A 40 9.63 8.78 5.26
CA TYR A 40 10.62 9.67 5.87
C TYR A 40 10.02 11.01 6.33
N ARG A 41 8.68 11.16 6.26
CA ARG A 41 7.93 12.36 6.66
C ARG A 41 8.59 13.65 6.13
N LEU A 42 8.87 13.69 4.83
CA LEU A 42 9.66 14.78 4.21
C LEU A 42 8.86 16.09 4.00
N LEU A 43 7.59 16.10 4.39
CA LEU A 43 6.67 17.23 4.29
C LEU A 43 5.88 17.35 5.62
N PRO A 44 5.26 18.52 5.91
CA PRO A 44 4.31 18.65 7.01
C PRO A 44 3.14 17.67 6.87
N ASP A 45 2.55 17.25 8.00
CA ASP A 45 1.51 16.23 8.02
C ASP A 45 0.31 16.58 7.14
N GLU A 46 -0.12 17.85 7.08
CA GLU A 46 -1.23 18.29 6.24
C GLU A 46 -0.94 18.10 4.73
N GLU A 47 0.31 18.22 4.32
CA GLU A 47 0.73 17.96 2.94
C GLU A 47 0.91 16.45 2.71
N LEU A 48 1.38 15.69 3.72
CA LEU A 48 1.49 14.24 3.63
C LEU A 48 0.12 13.58 3.45
N LEU A 49 -0.94 14.06 4.13
CA LEU A 49 -2.30 13.55 3.92
C LEU A 49 -2.71 13.63 2.43
N LYS A 50 -2.39 14.73 1.74
CA LYS A 50 -2.64 14.88 0.29
C LYS A 50 -1.81 13.91 -0.54
N VAL A 51 -0.61 13.56 -0.09
CA VAL A 51 0.23 12.54 -0.76
C VAL A 51 -0.37 11.15 -0.61
N TYR A 52 -0.90 10.80 0.58
CA TYR A 52 -1.65 9.54 0.77
C TYR A 52 -2.84 9.47 -0.17
N GLU A 53 -3.66 10.52 -0.25
CA GLU A 53 -4.81 10.59 -1.18
C GLU A 53 -4.39 10.43 -2.64
N LYS A 54 -3.35 11.14 -3.07
CA LYS A 54 -2.81 11.02 -4.44
C LYS A 54 -2.31 9.62 -4.74
N ARG A 55 -1.72 8.94 -3.75
CA ARG A 55 -1.27 7.56 -3.90
C ARG A 55 -2.46 6.62 -4.09
N MET A 56 -3.51 6.75 -3.29
CA MET A 56 -4.72 5.93 -3.43
C MET A 56 -5.40 6.14 -4.79
N GLU A 57 -5.50 7.38 -5.27
CA GLU A 57 -6.06 7.66 -6.61
C GLU A 57 -5.19 7.11 -7.74
N LEU A 58 -3.85 7.10 -7.55
CA LEU A 58 -2.94 6.44 -8.49
C LEU A 58 -3.15 4.92 -8.50
N ASP A 59 -3.26 4.29 -7.33
CA ASP A 59 -3.51 2.85 -7.24
C ASP A 59 -4.85 2.49 -7.89
N LYS A 60 -5.90 3.29 -7.65
CA LYS A 60 -7.21 3.14 -8.30
C LYS A 60 -7.14 3.27 -9.82
N LEU A 61 -6.34 4.20 -10.34
CA LEU A 61 -6.12 4.37 -11.78
C LEU A 61 -5.45 3.14 -12.41
N ILE A 62 -4.49 2.54 -11.71
CA ILE A 62 -3.65 1.45 -12.23
C ILE A 62 -4.34 0.08 -12.12
N TYR A 63 -5.09 -0.14 -11.03
CA TYR A 63 -5.72 -1.41 -10.70
C TYR A 63 -7.24 -1.42 -10.90
N ASP A 64 -7.82 -0.38 -11.51
CA ASP A 64 -9.28 -0.22 -11.71
C ASP A 64 -10.09 -0.31 -10.40
N GLY A 65 -9.47 0.08 -9.29
CA GLY A 65 -10.02 -0.07 -7.93
C GLY A 65 -9.87 -1.47 -7.30
N ASN A 66 -9.33 -2.45 -8.03
CA ASN A 66 -9.02 -3.79 -7.52
C ASN A 66 -7.58 -3.84 -6.98
N VAL A 67 -7.26 -2.93 -6.05
CA VAL A 67 -5.90 -2.86 -5.47
C VAL A 67 -5.64 -4.14 -4.66
N PRO A 68 -4.56 -4.89 -4.94
CA PRO A 68 -4.19 -6.04 -4.13
C PRO A 68 -3.90 -5.59 -2.69
N ASN A 69 -4.75 -5.96 -1.73
CA ASN A 69 -4.56 -5.68 -0.30
C ASN A 69 -3.72 -6.77 0.40
N ASN A 70 -2.99 -7.57 -0.38
CA ASN A 70 -2.27 -8.77 0.05
C ASN A 70 -0.75 -8.54 0.15
N ASP A 71 -0.29 -7.29 0.11
CA ASP A 71 1.09 -6.91 0.36
C ASP A 71 1.27 -6.34 1.78
N TRP A 72 2.47 -6.48 2.34
CA TRP A 72 2.78 -5.95 3.67
C TRP A 72 2.79 -4.41 3.70
N GLY A 73 2.99 -3.79 2.53
CA GLY A 73 3.08 -2.35 2.36
C GLY A 73 1.74 -1.65 2.58
N SER A 74 0.63 -2.31 2.30
CA SER A 74 -0.74 -1.81 2.41
C SER A 74 -1.11 -1.60 3.88
N ALA A 75 -0.85 -2.59 4.73
CA ALA A 75 -1.04 -2.46 6.17
C ALA A 75 -0.18 -1.32 6.74
N ARG A 76 1.08 -1.22 6.31
CA ARG A 76 1.99 -0.16 6.76
C ARG A 76 1.58 1.23 6.26
N PHE A 77 1.11 1.32 5.02
CA PHE A 77 0.63 2.55 4.40
C PHE A 77 -0.52 3.12 5.22
N HIS A 78 -1.55 2.33 5.49
CA HIS A 78 -2.70 2.75 6.29
C HIS A 78 -2.31 3.06 7.75
N CYS A 79 -1.38 2.31 8.34
CA CYS A 79 -0.87 2.60 9.68
C CYS A 79 -0.15 3.96 9.74
N ASN A 80 0.76 4.23 8.80
CA ASN A 80 1.44 5.53 8.75
C ASN A 80 0.47 6.68 8.44
N TYR A 81 -0.57 6.42 7.63
CA TYR A 81 -1.63 7.39 7.33
C TYR A 81 -2.41 7.75 8.60
N ALA A 82 -2.77 6.75 9.40
CA ALA A 82 -3.37 6.95 10.70
C ALA A 82 -2.47 7.78 11.63
N GLY A 83 -1.16 7.54 11.62
CA GLY A 83 -0.20 8.33 12.39
C GLY A 83 -0.23 9.81 12.01
N ALA A 84 -0.30 10.13 10.71
CA ALA A 84 -0.43 11.51 10.25
C ALA A 84 -1.73 12.18 10.72
N TYR A 85 -2.86 11.48 10.66
CA TYR A 85 -4.12 11.97 11.23
C TYR A 85 -4.03 12.18 12.75
N SER A 86 -3.44 11.22 13.46
CA SER A 86 -3.31 11.27 14.92
C SER A 86 -2.48 12.48 15.38
N ARG A 87 -1.35 12.75 14.71
CA ARG A 87 -0.50 13.93 14.99
C ARG A 87 -1.23 15.26 14.76
N LEU A 88 -2.22 15.29 13.87
CA LEU A 88 -3.09 16.45 13.62
C LEU A 88 -4.33 16.49 14.54
N GLY A 89 -4.49 15.54 15.46
CA GLY A 89 -5.65 15.45 16.35
C GLY A 89 -6.92 14.93 15.68
N MET A 90 -6.81 14.39 14.47
CA MET A 90 -7.92 13.83 13.68
C MET A 90 -8.16 12.36 14.07
N HIS A 91 -8.64 12.16 15.29
CA HIS A 91 -8.69 10.82 15.90
C HIS A 91 -9.66 9.85 15.22
N SER A 92 -10.80 10.34 14.71
CA SER A 92 -11.79 9.50 14.04
C SER A 92 -11.22 8.90 12.75
N GLU A 93 -10.58 9.74 11.93
CA GLU A 93 -9.93 9.38 10.68
C GLU A 93 -8.74 8.45 10.94
N ALA A 94 -7.95 8.73 11.99
CA ALA A 94 -6.87 7.84 12.41
C ALA A 94 -7.40 6.42 12.71
N LEU A 95 -8.50 6.31 13.47
CA LEU A 95 -9.10 5.00 13.81
C LEU A 95 -9.65 4.27 12.58
N GLU A 96 -10.22 4.97 11.61
CA GLU A 96 -10.67 4.36 10.34
C GLU A 96 -9.49 3.80 9.53
N GLN A 97 -8.39 4.55 9.46
CA GLN A 97 -7.17 4.09 8.81
C GLN A 97 -6.56 2.89 9.55
N LEU A 98 -6.56 2.88 10.89
CA LEU A 98 -6.07 1.74 11.66
C LEU A 98 -6.92 0.47 11.47
N LYS A 99 -8.25 0.59 11.36
CA LYS A 99 -9.12 -0.55 11.01
C LYS A 99 -8.76 -1.13 9.65
N THR A 100 -8.53 -0.25 8.67
CA THR A 100 -8.12 -0.68 7.32
C THR A 100 -6.75 -1.36 7.35
N ALA A 101 -5.79 -0.79 8.09
CA ALA A 101 -4.47 -1.39 8.29
C ALA A 101 -4.56 -2.80 8.91
N ALA A 102 -5.44 -2.98 9.90
CA ALA A 102 -5.65 -4.27 10.56
C ALA A 102 -6.29 -5.30 9.63
N GLN A 103 -7.23 -4.87 8.77
CA GLN A 103 -7.78 -5.73 7.72
C GLN A 103 -6.69 -6.16 6.72
N CYS A 104 -5.86 -5.23 6.24
CA CYS A 104 -4.74 -5.56 5.34
C CYS A 104 -3.75 -6.54 5.98
N ALA A 105 -3.45 -6.39 7.27
CA ALA A 105 -2.56 -7.32 7.98
C ALA A 105 -3.15 -8.74 8.03
N ASN A 106 -4.45 -8.84 8.34
CA ASN A 106 -5.17 -10.11 8.31
C ASN A 106 -5.23 -10.73 6.91
N ASP A 107 -5.53 -9.93 5.88
CA ASP A 107 -5.59 -10.38 4.49
C ASP A 107 -4.23 -10.88 4.01
N PHE A 108 -3.15 -10.19 4.38
CA PHE A 108 -1.78 -10.62 4.09
C PHE A 108 -1.47 -11.99 4.71
N ASP A 109 -1.75 -12.19 5.99
CA ASP A 109 -1.43 -13.45 6.68
C ASP A 109 -2.24 -14.64 6.12
N ASN A 110 -3.48 -14.38 5.68
CA ASN A 110 -4.39 -15.39 5.12
C ASN A 110 -4.38 -15.48 3.59
N ARG A 111 -3.47 -14.77 2.91
CA ARG A 111 -3.42 -14.73 1.43
C ARG A 111 -3.13 -16.11 0.83
N PRO A 112 -3.69 -16.42 -0.36
CA PRO A 112 -3.37 -17.63 -1.10
C PRO A 112 -1.90 -17.62 -1.54
N ASP A 113 -1.38 -18.80 -1.90
CA ASP A 113 0.00 -18.92 -2.39
C ASP A 113 0.22 -18.19 -3.73
N GLU A 114 -0.82 -18.16 -4.57
CA GLU A 114 -0.83 -17.43 -5.83
C GLU A 114 -2.18 -16.72 -6.01
N SER A 115 -2.16 -15.50 -6.51
CA SER A 115 -3.33 -14.73 -6.91
C SER A 115 -3.10 -14.03 -8.24
N THR A 116 -4.19 -13.77 -8.97
CA THR A 116 -4.14 -13.01 -10.21
C THR A 116 -5.09 -11.83 -10.14
N VAL A 117 -4.61 -10.64 -10.49
CA VAL A 117 -5.41 -9.43 -10.63
C VAL A 117 -5.41 -9.00 -12.09
N SER A 118 -6.60 -8.83 -12.66
CA SER A 118 -6.77 -8.36 -14.04
C SER A 118 -7.11 -6.88 -14.05
N THR A 119 -6.31 -6.09 -14.77
CA THR A 119 -6.53 -4.64 -14.92
C THR A 119 -6.50 -4.23 -16.40
N LEU A 120 -7.16 -3.12 -16.70
CA LEU A 120 -7.21 -2.53 -18.03
C LEU A 120 -5.81 -2.13 -18.50
N LEU A 121 -5.05 -1.46 -17.62
CA LEU A 121 -3.76 -0.85 -17.97
C LEU A 121 -2.60 -1.84 -17.94
N LEU A 122 -2.67 -2.90 -17.14
CA LEU A 122 -1.57 -3.84 -16.93
C LEU A 122 -1.86 -5.24 -17.46
N GLY A 123 -3.14 -5.58 -17.72
CA GLY A 123 -3.55 -6.94 -18.04
C GLY A 123 -3.58 -7.81 -16.79
N ASP A 124 -3.28 -9.09 -16.94
CA ASP A 124 -3.26 -10.04 -15.83
C ASP A 124 -1.89 -9.98 -15.13
N ILE A 125 -1.93 -9.71 -13.82
CA ILE A 125 -0.77 -9.65 -12.93
C ILE A 125 -0.89 -10.85 -12.00
N ALA A 126 0.08 -11.76 -12.05
CA ALA A 126 0.17 -12.85 -11.10
C ALA A 126 1.09 -12.45 -9.95
N GLU A 127 0.65 -12.70 -8.73
CA GLU A 127 1.39 -12.44 -7.50
C GLU A 127 1.56 -13.74 -6.73
N LYS A 128 2.77 -13.96 -6.20
CA LYS A 128 3.07 -15.11 -5.36
C LYS A 128 3.32 -14.68 -3.93
N LYS A 129 2.92 -15.52 -2.99
CA LYS A 129 3.17 -15.32 -1.56
C LYS A 129 4.67 -15.09 -1.26
N THR A 130 5.55 -15.75 -2.01
CA THR A 130 7.01 -15.67 -1.93
C THR A 130 7.60 -14.38 -2.48
N ASP A 131 6.84 -13.57 -3.21
CA ASP A 131 7.35 -12.30 -3.74
C ASP A 131 7.56 -11.25 -2.62
N PHE A 132 7.04 -11.52 -1.42
CA PHE A 132 7.02 -10.62 -0.26
C PHE A 132 7.81 -11.17 0.94
N GLU A 133 8.95 -11.83 0.68
CA GLU A 133 9.80 -12.41 1.74
C GLU A 133 10.43 -11.35 2.63
N THR A 134 10.28 -11.50 3.95
CA THR A 134 11.03 -10.76 4.96
C THR A 134 11.76 -11.75 5.87
N GLY A 135 12.88 -11.33 6.47
CA GLY A 135 13.58 -12.16 7.47
C GLY A 135 12.87 -12.25 8.83
N ASP A 136 11.71 -11.59 8.98
CA ASP A 136 10.88 -11.65 10.18
C ASP A 136 9.89 -12.82 10.06
N SER A 137 9.95 -13.75 11.01
CA SER A 137 9.12 -14.97 11.00
C SER A 137 7.73 -14.77 11.62
N ARG A 138 7.46 -13.58 12.18
CA ARG A 138 6.18 -13.25 12.80
C ARG A 138 5.10 -12.99 11.75
N SER A 139 3.84 -13.17 12.14
CA SER A 139 2.72 -12.77 11.31
C SER A 139 2.69 -11.23 11.17
N LEU A 140 2.08 -10.72 10.11
CA LEU A 140 1.95 -9.28 9.94
C LEU A 140 1.04 -8.67 11.01
N THR A 141 0.01 -9.41 11.45
CA THR A 141 -0.84 -9.03 12.59
C THR A 141 -0.03 -8.87 13.89
N GLU A 142 0.89 -9.80 14.19
CA GLU A 142 1.77 -9.72 15.35
C GLU A 142 2.71 -8.51 15.25
N ILE A 143 3.33 -8.29 14.09
CA ILE A 143 4.20 -7.13 13.86
C ILE A 143 3.42 -5.83 14.03
N MET A 144 2.23 -5.74 13.45
CA MET A 144 1.39 -4.55 13.54
C MET A 144 1.02 -4.25 14.99
N ARG A 145 0.54 -5.26 15.73
CA ARG A 145 0.15 -5.13 17.13
C ARG A 145 1.30 -4.69 18.03
N ASP A 146 2.43 -5.39 17.94
CA ASP A 146 3.50 -5.29 18.94
C ASP A 146 4.52 -4.19 18.61
N LYS A 147 4.60 -3.78 17.33
CA LYS A 147 5.57 -2.78 16.88
C LYS A 147 4.91 -1.52 16.36
N TRP A 148 3.97 -1.63 15.43
CA TRP A 148 3.44 -0.44 14.75
C TRP A 148 2.43 0.31 15.62
N LEU A 149 1.52 -0.40 16.29
CA LEU A 149 0.55 0.22 17.22
C LEU A 149 1.17 0.60 18.57
N ALA A 150 2.42 0.22 18.82
CA ALA A 150 3.19 0.68 19.97
C ALA A 150 3.84 2.07 19.74
N ASP A 151 3.76 2.63 18.53
CA ASP A 151 4.32 3.93 18.19
C ASP A 151 3.67 5.08 18.99
N GLU A 152 4.47 6.09 19.34
CA GLU A 152 4.06 7.26 20.14
C GLU A 152 3.02 8.12 19.41
N ASP A 153 2.96 8.06 18.08
CA ASP A 153 1.95 8.74 17.27
C ASP A 153 0.52 8.40 17.74
N PHE A 154 0.30 7.23 18.34
CA PHE A 154 -1.01 6.74 18.76
C PHE A 154 -1.32 6.95 20.24
N ASP A 155 -0.45 7.56 21.03
CA ASP A 155 -0.66 7.73 22.47
C ASP A 155 -1.95 8.50 22.81
N SER A 156 -2.33 9.45 21.96
CA SER A 156 -3.56 10.25 22.12
C SER A 156 -4.85 9.44 21.98
N ILE A 157 -4.82 8.30 21.29
CA ILE A 157 -5.98 7.44 21.02
C ILE A 157 -5.86 6.05 21.68
N ARG A 158 -4.72 5.74 22.28
CA ARG A 158 -4.37 4.40 22.81
C ARG A 158 -5.40 3.84 23.79
N ASP A 159 -6.00 4.72 24.59
CA ASP A 159 -6.95 4.32 25.62
C ASP A 159 -8.40 4.21 25.16
N CYS A 160 -8.72 4.65 23.93
CA CYS A 160 -10.10 4.60 23.47
C CYS A 160 -10.55 3.14 23.21
N PRO A 161 -11.85 2.83 23.44
CA PRO A 161 -12.39 1.49 23.21
C PRO A 161 -12.16 0.99 21.78
N GLU A 162 -12.26 1.86 20.79
CA GLU A 162 -12.09 1.51 19.38
C GLU A 162 -10.66 1.08 19.06
N PHE A 163 -9.64 1.76 19.62
CA PHE A 163 -8.24 1.38 19.44
C PHE A 163 -7.94 0.03 20.08
N LYS A 164 -8.48 -0.21 21.28
CA LYS A 164 -8.37 -1.50 21.98
C LYS A 164 -9.02 -2.63 21.18
N ALA A 165 -10.20 -2.40 20.61
CA ALA A 165 -10.85 -3.38 19.74
C ALA A 165 -10.04 -3.69 18.47
N ILE A 166 -9.32 -2.71 17.91
CA ILE A 166 -8.41 -2.96 16.78
C ILE A 166 -7.26 -3.87 17.20
N ILE A 167 -6.62 -3.60 18.35
CA ILE A 167 -5.57 -4.48 18.90
C ILE A 167 -6.08 -5.90 19.14
N GLU A 168 -7.28 -6.06 19.68
CA GLU A 168 -7.89 -7.36 19.92
C GLU A 168 -8.13 -8.14 18.62
N SER A 169 -8.46 -7.43 17.52
CA SER A 169 -8.64 -8.06 16.20
C SER A 169 -7.34 -8.55 15.53
N LEU A 170 -6.19 -8.20 16.09
CA LEU A 170 -4.85 -8.60 15.62
C LEU A 170 -4.26 -9.76 16.43
N SER A 171 -5.04 -10.37 17.33
CA SER A 171 -4.58 -11.43 18.25
C SER A 171 -4.99 -12.83 17.82
#